data_AF-A0A0G1B5D8-F1
#
_entry.id   AF-A0A0G1B5D8-F1
#
_cell.length_a   1.000
_cell.length_b   1.000
_cell.length_c   1.000
_cell.angle_alpha   90.00
_cell.angle_beta   90.00
_cell.angle_gamma   90.00
#
_symmetry.space_group_name_H-M   'P 1'
#
loop_
_entity.id
_entity.type
_entity.pdbx_description
1 polymer ?
#
loop_
_entity_poly.entity_id
_entity_poly.type
_entity_poly.pdbx_seq_one_letter_code
_entity_poly.pdbx_strand_id
1 'polypeptide(L)'
;MEWFMQIVEYLKTEWLFMSWRDIVELLFFISVSYYILRWLSKDKQKNLTLAFYGYVFLTAFSFYANIEGMALVLLVSAPIVMMLFIFIHQQTLQKNYISLKAAPLKKVASDKWLEELIQASLRGVNANKTIICVIERAQALNAFFTARCTFSAPITQELLTLLINTSQAEEDHITIWVTQSGILTAINPLWHAEYDEIWVSKEIKLLHKWKQDALFITQKSDALVTVLSAETRLFDVFVDGKRFDNISANYAFSLIKQLCIETSSSKGSSHASSTRKNNQQHPNM
;
A
#
# COMPACT_ATOMS: atom_id res chain seq x y z
N MET A 1 -44.55 -31.87 15.48
CA MET A 1 -45.53 -30.77 15.65
C MET A 1 -45.54 -30.27 17.10
N GLU A 2 -45.61 -31.16 18.10
CA GLU A 2 -45.57 -30.76 19.52
C GLU A 2 -44.26 -30.09 19.95
N TRP A 3 -43.11 -30.55 19.44
CA TRP A 3 -41.81 -29.93 19.73
C TRP A 3 -41.70 -28.48 19.23
N PHE A 4 -42.38 -28.14 18.12
CA PHE A 4 -42.40 -26.78 17.57
C PHE A 4 -43.25 -25.84 18.44
N MET A 5 -44.39 -26.34 18.95
CA MET A 5 -45.24 -25.58 19.86
C MET A 5 -44.55 -25.35 21.21
N GLN A 6 -43.80 -26.34 21.72
CA GLN A 6 -42.98 -26.18 22.93
C GLN A 6 -41.87 -25.14 22.75
N ILE A 7 -41.19 -25.10 21.60
CA ILE A 7 -40.19 -24.07 21.29
C ILE A 7 -40.82 -22.68 21.22
N VAL A 8 -42.01 -22.56 20.63
CA VAL A 8 -42.73 -21.29 20.51
C VAL A 8 -43.23 -20.78 21.86
N GLU A 9 -43.72 -21.66 22.74
CA GLU A 9 -44.10 -21.30 24.11
C GLU A 9 -42.88 -20.94 24.98
N TYR A 10 -41.77 -21.66 24.84
CA TYR A 10 -40.51 -21.34 25.52
C TYR A 10 -39.97 -19.97 25.07
N LEU A 11 -39.98 -19.70 23.75
CA LEU A 11 -39.62 -18.41 23.18
C LEU A 11 -40.54 -17.29 23.67
N LYS A 12 -41.86 -17.50 23.71
CA LYS A 12 -42.81 -16.49 24.23
C LYS A 12 -42.59 -16.16 25.70
N THR A 13 -42.26 -17.16 26.51
CA THR A 13 -42.06 -17.01 27.95
C THR A 13 -40.76 -16.26 28.24
N GLU A 14 -39.68 -16.58 27.53
CA GLU A 14 -38.41 -15.84 27.62
C GLU A 14 -38.51 -14.42 27.04
N TRP A 15 -39.31 -14.21 25.99
CA TRP A 15 -39.50 -12.87 25.41
C TRP A 15 -40.26 -11.91 26.34
N LEU A 16 -41.05 -12.44 27.27
CA LEU A 16 -41.75 -11.67 28.30
C LEU A 16 -40.83 -11.23 29.45
N PHE A 17 -39.72 -11.93 29.66
CA PHE A 17 -38.69 -11.55 30.64
C PHE A 17 -37.57 -10.69 30.05
N MET A 18 -37.56 -10.52 28.72
CA MET A 18 -36.55 -9.72 28.04
C MET A 18 -36.76 -8.23 28.35
N SER A 19 -35.96 -7.72 29.28
CA SER A 19 -35.96 -6.31 29.63
C SER A 19 -35.47 -5.52 28.43
N TRP A 20 -35.96 -4.28 28.25
CA TRP A 20 -35.46 -3.38 27.21
C TRP A 20 -33.93 -3.19 27.31
N ARG A 21 -33.37 -3.37 28.51
CA ARG A 21 -31.94 -3.42 28.78
C ARG A 21 -31.22 -4.53 28.00
N ASP A 22 -31.79 -5.73 27.93
CA ASP A 22 -31.19 -6.88 27.25
C ASP A 22 -31.15 -6.67 25.73
N ILE A 23 -32.16 -5.99 25.19
CA ILE A 23 -32.21 -5.60 23.78
C ILE A 23 -31.10 -4.59 23.46
N VAL A 24 -30.91 -3.59 24.32
CA VAL A 24 -29.84 -2.58 24.17
C VAL A 24 -28.46 -3.22 24.31
N GLU A 25 -28.29 -4.11 25.28
CA GLU A 25 -27.04 -4.85 25.52
C GLU A 25 -26.69 -5.75 24.33
N LEU A 26 -27.66 -6.49 23.79
CA LEU A 26 -27.49 -7.31 22.60
C LEU A 26 -27.10 -6.47 21.37
N LEU A 27 -27.78 -5.34 21.14
CA LEU A 27 -27.47 -4.42 20.05
C LEU A 27 -26.05 -3.86 20.17
N PHE A 28 -25.63 -3.51 21.38
CA PHE A 28 -24.28 -3.03 21.65
C PHE A 28 -23.24 -4.09 21.29
N PHE A 29 -23.41 -5.34 21.76
CA PHE A 29 -22.48 -6.43 21.44
C PHE A 29 -22.44 -6.74 19.95
N ILE A 30 -23.58 -6.79 19.27
CA ILE A 30 -23.64 -6.99 17.80
C ILE A 30 -22.89 -5.87 17.08
N SER A 31 -23.10 -4.62 17.48
CA SER A 31 -22.43 -3.45 16.88
C SER A 31 -20.91 -3.52 17.07
N VAL A 32 -20.45 -3.74 18.31
CA VAL A 32 -19.02 -3.86 18.64
C VAL A 32 -18.38 -5.00 17.86
N SER A 33 -18.99 -6.20 17.87
CA SER A 33 -18.50 -7.34 17.10
C SER A 33 -18.46 -7.05 15.60
N TYR A 34 -19.48 -6.38 15.04
CA TYR A 34 -19.50 -5.99 13.64
C TYR A 34 -18.37 -5.01 13.27
N TYR A 35 -18.12 -4.00 14.11
CA TYR A 35 -17.01 -3.06 13.89
C TYR A 35 -15.65 -3.76 13.97
N ILE A 36 -15.44 -4.63 14.95
CA ILE A 36 -14.21 -5.44 15.08
C ILE A 36 -14.04 -6.32 13.84
N LEU A 37 -15.11 -6.94 13.35
CA LEU A 37 -15.07 -7.79 12.17
C LEU A 37 -14.70 -7.02 10.91
N ARG A 38 -15.35 -5.87 10.70
CA ARG A 38 -15.09 -5.02 9.54
C ARG A 38 -13.67 -4.45 9.59
N TRP A 39 -13.16 -4.20 10.80
CA TRP A 39 -11.78 -3.80 11.02
C TRP A 39 -10.80 -4.93 10.68
N LEU A 40 -11.02 -6.15 11.18
CA LEU A 40 -10.21 -7.33 10.88
C LEU A 40 -10.23 -7.70 9.39
N SER A 41 -11.39 -7.56 8.72
CA SER A 41 -11.57 -7.92 7.31
C SER A 41 -10.85 -6.99 6.33
N LYS A 42 -10.36 -5.83 6.78
CA LYS A 42 -9.50 -4.98 5.94
C LYS A 42 -8.11 -5.59 5.76
N ASP A 43 -7.73 -6.54 6.60
CA ASP A 43 -6.49 -7.28 6.49
C ASP A 43 -6.64 -8.44 5.50
N LYS A 44 -6.05 -8.31 4.31
CA LYS A 44 -6.13 -9.35 3.26
C LYS A 44 -5.01 -10.39 3.35
N GLN A 45 -4.04 -10.24 4.26
CA GLN A 45 -2.85 -11.11 4.25
C GLN A 45 -3.07 -12.43 4.99
N LYS A 46 -4.00 -12.51 5.94
CA LYS A 46 -4.31 -13.72 6.70
C LYS A 46 -5.82 -13.82 6.97
N ASN A 47 -6.35 -15.04 7.02
CA ASN A 47 -7.76 -15.32 7.36
C ASN A 47 -8.05 -15.09 8.85
N LEU A 48 -7.75 -13.90 9.37
CA LEU A 48 -7.95 -13.54 10.77
C LEU A 48 -9.44 -13.51 11.15
N THR A 49 -10.31 -13.22 10.17
CA THR A 49 -11.77 -13.26 10.33
C THR A 49 -12.26 -14.65 10.71
N LEU A 50 -11.70 -15.70 10.11
CA LEU A 50 -12.03 -17.09 10.43
C LEU A 50 -11.59 -17.46 11.85
N ALA A 51 -10.39 -17.02 12.26
CA ALA A 51 -9.88 -17.27 13.61
C ALA A 51 -10.74 -16.57 14.68
N PHE A 52 -11.19 -15.35 14.42
CA PHE A 52 -12.11 -14.63 15.32
C PHE A 52 -13.47 -15.33 15.43
N TYR A 53 -14.07 -15.74 14.31
CA TYR A 53 -15.31 -16.53 14.33
C TYR A 53 -15.14 -17.87 15.03
N GLY A 54 -14.02 -18.56 14.81
CA GLY A 54 -13.70 -19.82 15.48
C GLY A 54 -13.63 -19.64 16.99
N TYR A 55 -13.02 -18.56 17.47
CA TYR A 55 -12.94 -18.25 18.89
C TYR A 55 -14.33 -17.94 19.50
N VAL A 56 -15.12 -17.07 18.86
CA VAL A 56 -16.49 -16.75 19.33
C VAL A 56 -17.39 -17.99 19.32
N PHE A 57 -17.32 -18.80 18.27
CA PHE A 57 -18.07 -20.04 18.16
C PHE A 57 -17.66 -21.05 19.24
N LEU A 58 -16.36 -21.21 19.50
CA LEU A 58 -15.86 -22.12 20.52
C LEU A 58 -16.29 -21.68 21.93
N THR A 59 -16.29 -20.38 22.22
CA THR A 59 -16.80 -19.84 23.49
C THR A 59 -18.30 -20.10 23.65
N ALA A 60 -19.10 -19.81 22.61
CA ALA A 60 -20.55 -20.05 22.63
C ALA A 60 -20.88 -21.55 22.75
N PHE A 61 -20.14 -22.40 22.05
CA PHE A 61 -20.30 -23.86 22.11
C PHE A 61 -19.94 -24.40 23.49
N SER A 62 -18.85 -23.91 24.11
CA SER A 62 -18.46 -24.31 25.46
C SER A 62 -19.49 -23.92 26.51
N PHE A 63 -20.15 -22.76 26.33
CA PHE A 63 -21.23 -22.31 27.19
C PHE A 63 -22.48 -23.18 27.01
N TYR A 64 -22.88 -23.47 25.77
CA TYR A 64 -24.02 -24.34 25.46
C TYR A 64 -23.82 -25.79 25.96
N ALA A 65 -22.60 -26.31 25.85
CA ALA A 65 -22.24 -27.65 26.30
C ALA A 65 -22.01 -27.76 27.83
N ASN A 66 -22.16 -26.67 28.59
CA ASN A 66 -21.90 -26.59 30.04
C ASN A 66 -20.52 -27.12 30.46
N ILE A 67 -19.49 -26.92 29.62
CA ILE A 67 -18.11 -27.28 29.97
C ILE A 67 -17.49 -26.09 30.70
N GLU A 68 -17.78 -25.96 31.99
CA GLU A 68 -17.41 -24.80 32.81
C GLU A 68 -15.91 -24.50 32.78
N GLY A 69 -15.06 -25.54 32.85
CA GLY A 69 -13.60 -25.37 32.83
C GLY A 69 -13.09 -24.77 31.51
N MET A 70 -13.68 -25.16 30.38
CA MET A 70 -13.28 -24.64 29.07
C MET A 70 -13.83 -23.22 28.86
N ALA A 71 -15.06 -22.96 29.30
CA ALA A 71 -15.65 -21.62 29.23
C ALA A 71 -14.86 -20.60 30.06
N LEU A 72 -14.43 -20.97 31.27
CA LEU A 72 -13.65 -20.10 32.15
C LEU A 72 -12.26 -19.80 31.58
N VAL A 73 -11.57 -20.82 31.05
CA VAL A 73 -10.26 -20.64 30.39
C VAL A 73 -10.39 -19.76 29.14
N LEU A 74 -11.42 -19.96 28.31
CA LEU A 74 -11.65 -19.11 27.15
C LEU A 74 -11.94 -17.67 27.56
N LEU A 75 -12.78 -17.44 28.58
CA LEU A 75 -13.10 -16.10 29.07
C LEU A 75 -11.87 -15.37 29.64
N VAL A 76 -11.06 -16.05 30.46
CA VAL A 76 -9.84 -15.47 31.07
C VAL A 76 -8.77 -15.20 30.01
N SER A 77 -8.71 -16.01 28.96
CA SER A 77 -7.77 -15.80 27.84
C SER A 77 -8.25 -14.77 26.80
N ALA A 78 -9.50 -14.30 26.87
CA ALA A 78 -10.04 -13.29 25.96
C ALA A 78 -9.18 -12.02 25.80
N PRO A 79 -8.69 -11.36 26.88
CA PRO A 79 -7.82 -10.19 26.73
C PRO A 79 -6.49 -10.52 26.05
N ILE A 80 -5.92 -11.71 26.28
CA ILE A 80 -4.68 -12.16 25.65
C ILE A 80 -4.89 -12.38 24.16
N VAL A 81 -5.98 -13.05 23.79
CA VAL A 81 -6.36 -13.30 22.38
C VAL A 81 -6.63 -11.98 21.66
N MET A 82 -7.33 -11.03 22.29
CA MET A 82 -7.53 -9.67 21.77
C MET A 82 -6.21 -8.94 21.53
N MET A 83 -5.29 -8.97 22.49
CA MET A 83 -3.97 -8.34 22.36
C MET A 83 -3.15 -8.96 21.23
N LEU A 84 -3.23 -10.29 21.05
CA LEU A 84 -2.57 -11.01 19.97
C LEU A 84 -3.14 -10.59 18.59
N PHE A 85 -4.46 -10.44 18.47
CA PHE A 85 -5.09 -9.91 17.25
C PHE A 85 -4.62 -8.48 16.95
N ILE A 86 -4.52 -7.60 17.94
CA ILE A 86 -4.01 -6.24 17.78
C ILE A 86 -2.56 -6.26 17.29
N PHE A 87 -1.71 -7.11 17.88
CA PHE A 87 -0.30 -7.23 17.50
C PHE A 87 -0.12 -7.77 16.08
N ILE A 88 -0.87 -8.79 15.67
CA ILE A 88 -0.84 -9.29 14.29
C ILE A 88 -1.33 -8.22 13.31
N HIS A 89 -2.37 -7.46 13.68
CA HIS A 89 -2.93 -6.40 12.85
C HIS A 89 -2.10 -5.09 12.88
N GLN A 90 -1.06 -5.01 13.72
CA GLN A 90 -0.23 -3.81 13.88
C GLN A 90 0.39 -3.36 12.56
N GLN A 91 0.80 -4.28 11.69
CA GLN A 91 1.40 -3.93 10.39
C GLN A 91 0.38 -3.23 9.48
N THR A 92 -0.89 -3.63 9.55
CA THR A 92 -1.99 -2.98 8.81
C THR A 92 -2.34 -1.62 9.41
N LEU A 93 -2.30 -1.48 10.74
CA LEU A 93 -2.46 -0.19 11.41
C LEU A 93 -1.34 0.79 11.07
N GLN A 94 -0.08 0.33 11.04
CA GLN A 94 1.06 1.14 10.64
C GLN A 94 0.93 1.63 9.20
N LYS A 95 0.53 0.76 8.26
CA LYS A 95 0.23 1.14 6.86
C LYS A 95 -0.85 2.22 6.77
N ASN A 96 -1.94 2.06 7.52
CA ASN A 96 -3.04 3.04 7.53
C ASN A 96 -2.63 4.37 8.19
N TYR A 97 -1.80 4.35 9.23
CA TYR A 97 -1.30 5.56 9.87
C TYR A 97 -0.38 6.37 8.95
N ILE A 98 0.50 5.70 8.20
CA ILE A 98 1.32 6.33 7.17
C ILE A 98 0.43 6.94 6.07
N SER A 99 -0.64 6.24 5.67
CA SER A 99 -1.62 6.77 4.70
C SER A 99 -2.40 7.99 5.21
N LEU A 100 -2.66 8.11 6.51
CA LEU A 100 -3.37 9.27 7.09
C LEU A 100 -2.47 10.50 7.24
N LYS A 101 -1.14 10.32 7.34
CA LYS A 101 -0.16 11.42 7.32
C LYS A 101 0.13 11.94 5.92
N ALA A 102 -0.28 11.23 4.87
CA ALA A 102 -0.14 11.71 3.51
C ALA A 102 -1.04 12.93 3.31
N ALA A 103 -0.44 14.12 3.26
CA ALA A 103 -1.12 15.35 2.94
C ALA A 103 -1.78 15.25 1.54
N PRO A 104 -2.96 15.86 1.32
CA PRO A 104 -3.57 15.84 0.00
C PRO A 104 -2.63 16.50 -1.02
N LEU A 105 -2.23 15.73 -2.04
CA LEU A 105 -1.35 16.20 -3.11
C LEU A 105 -1.94 17.47 -3.74
N LYS A 106 -1.21 18.58 -3.61
CA LYS A 106 -1.52 19.82 -4.30
C LYS A 106 -1.32 19.56 -5.79
N LYS A 107 -2.41 19.40 -6.54
CA LYS A 107 -2.41 19.17 -8.00
C LYS A 107 -1.89 20.42 -8.73
N VAL A 108 -0.58 20.60 -8.78
CA VAL A 108 0.07 21.54 -9.68
C VAL A 108 1.42 20.95 -10.11
N ALA A 109 1.40 19.93 -10.97
CA ALA A 109 2.43 19.87 -12.00
C ALA A 109 1.85 19.41 -13.32
N SER A 110 2.53 19.81 -14.38
CA SER A 110 2.20 19.56 -15.76
C SER A 110 2.27 18.05 -16.05
N ASP A 111 1.47 17.56 -16.99
CA ASP A 111 1.56 16.17 -17.49
C ASP A 111 2.95 15.77 -18.02
N LYS A 112 3.88 16.72 -18.16
CA LYS A 112 5.21 16.56 -18.76
C LYS A 112 6.33 16.30 -17.75
N TRP A 113 6.07 16.35 -16.44
CA TRP A 113 7.12 16.17 -15.42
C TRP A 113 7.87 14.84 -15.56
N LEU A 114 7.18 13.78 -15.98
CA LEU A 114 7.78 12.46 -16.16
C LEU A 114 8.77 12.44 -17.35
N GLU A 115 8.44 13.12 -18.44
CA GLU A 115 9.34 13.26 -19.59
C GLU A 115 10.61 14.01 -19.19
N GLU A 116 10.46 15.09 -18.43
CA GLU A 116 11.58 15.89 -17.92
C GLU A 116 12.46 15.08 -16.96
N LEU A 117 11.87 14.27 -16.09
CA LEU A 117 12.60 13.38 -15.17
C LEU A 117 13.43 12.33 -15.93
N ILE A 118 12.84 11.68 -16.95
CA ILE A 118 13.56 10.68 -17.76
C ILE A 118 14.67 11.33 -18.58
N GLN A 119 14.41 12.48 -19.20
CA GLN A 119 15.44 13.20 -19.95
C GLN A 119 16.59 13.65 -19.05
N ALA A 120 16.29 14.17 -17.85
CA ALA A 120 17.31 14.56 -16.88
C ALA A 120 18.14 13.37 -16.39
N SER A 121 17.51 12.22 -16.13
CA SER A 121 18.22 11.00 -15.73
C SER A 121 19.12 10.45 -16.84
N LEU A 122 18.68 10.47 -18.10
CA LEU A 122 19.52 10.13 -19.25
C LEU A 122 20.74 11.06 -19.38
N ARG A 123 20.56 12.37 -19.14
CA ARG A 123 21.68 13.32 -19.11
C ARG A 123 22.65 13.03 -17.96
N GLY A 124 22.14 12.67 -16.79
CA GLY A 124 22.95 12.28 -15.64
C GLY A 124 23.80 11.04 -15.92
N VAL A 125 23.26 10.04 -16.61
CA VAL A 125 24.03 8.86 -17.03
C VAL A 125 25.08 9.17 -18.09
N ASN A 126 24.84 10.13 -18.98
CA ASN A 126 25.89 10.61 -19.88
C ASN A 126 27.07 11.25 -19.13
N ALA A 127 26.87 11.72 -17.89
CA ALA A 127 27.92 12.18 -16.99
C ALA A 127 28.51 11.02 -16.12
N ASN A 128 28.26 9.76 -16.49
CA ASN A 128 28.68 8.54 -15.79
C ASN A 128 28.18 8.42 -14.34
N LYS A 129 27.05 9.05 -14.00
CA LYS A 129 26.44 8.94 -12.67
C LYS A 129 25.22 8.03 -12.71
N THR A 130 25.09 7.10 -11.77
CA THR A 130 23.88 6.26 -11.64
C THR A 130 22.75 7.10 -11.03
N ILE A 131 21.57 7.12 -11.65
CA ILE A 131 20.45 7.94 -11.20
C ILE A 131 19.37 7.06 -10.60
N ILE A 132 19.06 7.27 -9.32
CA ILE A 132 18.00 6.58 -8.58
C ILE A 132 16.85 7.57 -8.38
N CYS A 133 15.72 7.37 -9.04
CA CYS A 133 14.53 8.17 -8.82
C CYS A 133 13.55 7.43 -7.92
N VAL A 134 13.12 8.06 -6.84
CA VAL A 134 12.10 7.57 -5.91
C VAL A 134 10.84 8.42 -6.09
N ILE A 135 9.76 7.79 -6.52
CA ILE A 135 8.47 8.43 -6.77
C ILE A 135 7.51 8.04 -5.65
N GLU A 136 7.19 9.03 -4.82
CA GLU A 136 6.20 8.97 -3.75
C GLU A 136 4.79 9.06 -4.35
N ARG A 137 3.91 8.13 -3.98
CA ARG A 137 2.53 8.07 -4.49
C ARG A 137 1.52 8.50 -3.43
N ALA A 138 0.70 7.58 -2.91
CA ALA A 138 -0.30 7.90 -1.92
C ALA A 138 0.26 7.89 -0.49
N GLN A 139 1.38 7.20 -0.23
CA GLN A 139 1.98 7.13 1.09
C GLN A 139 3.24 8.00 1.20
N ALA A 140 3.32 8.79 2.27
CA ALA A 140 4.48 9.63 2.52
C ALA A 140 5.72 8.81 2.88
N LEU A 141 6.84 9.10 2.22
CA LEU A 141 8.10 8.35 2.39
C LEU A 141 9.04 8.92 3.45
N ASN A 142 8.61 9.95 4.19
CA ASN A 142 9.35 10.57 5.29
C ASN A 142 9.82 9.59 6.38
N ALA A 143 9.17 8.43 6.52
CA ALA A 143 9.58 7.40 7.48
C ALA A 143 10.80 6.59 7.03
N PHE A 144 11.05 6.53 5.72
CA PHE A 144 12.15 5.77 5.12
C PHE A 144 13.30 6.66 4.65
N PHE A 145 13.04 7.96 4.46
CA PHE A 145 14.00 8.93 3.98
C PHE A 145 14.12 10.13 4.90
N THR A 146 15.35 10.50 5.23
CA THR A 146 15.66 11.80 5.85
C THR A 146 16.24 12.70 4.79
N ALA A 147 15.47 13.71 4.38
CA ALA A 147 15.92 14.73 3.45
C ALA A 147 16.93 15.66 4.13
N ARG A 148 18.15 15.76 3.59
CA ARG A 148 19.14 16.76 4.04
C ARG A 148 18.76 18.18 3.61
N CYS A 149 18.16 18.28 2.43
CA CYS A 149 17.63 19.51 1.86
C CYS A 149 16.24 19.22 1.28
N THR A 150 15.26 20.05 1.61
CA THR A 150 13.89 19.91 1.12
C THR A 150 13.63 20.95 0.04
N PHE A 151 13.03 20.47 -1.05
CA PHE A 151 12.58 21.28 -2.16
C PHE A 151 11.05 21.23 -2.20
N SER A 152 10.44 22.30 -2.69
CA SER A 152 9.01 22.40 -2.95
C SER A 152 8.80 23.07 -4.29
N ALA A 153 9.50 22.54 -5.29
CA ALA A 153 9.54 23.09 -6.64
C ALA A 153 9.02 22.05 -7.65
N PRO A 154 8.28 22.47 -8.69
CA PRO A 154 7.94 21.57 -9.78
C PRO A 154 9.24 21.11 -10.47
N ILE A 155 9.23 19.86 -10.94
CA ILE A 155 10.31 19.36 -11.77
C ILE A 155 10.39 20.20 -13.03
N THR A 156 11.61 20.67 -13.30
CA THR A 156 12.01 21.31 -14.55
C THR A 156 13.32 20.68 -14.98
N GLN A 157 13.54 20.59 -16.29
CA GLN A 157 14.74 19.96 -16.84
C GLN A 157 16.01 20.71 -16.39
N GLU A 158 15.96 22.04 -16.34
CA GLU A 158 17.07 22.90 -15.93
C GLU A 158 17.41 22.68 -14.46
N LEU A 159 16.40 22.62 -13.58
CA LEU A 159 16.58 22.40 -12.15
C LEU A 159 17.24 21.04 -11.89
N LEU A 160 16.72 19.97 -12.49
CA LEU A 160 17.29 18.64 -12.32
C LEU A 160 18.72 18.56 -12.88
N THR A 161 18.98 19.15 -14.05
CA THR A 161 20.32 19.14 -14.64
C THR A 161 21.32 19.90 -13.76
N LEU A 162 20.92 21.06 -13.23
CA LEU A 162 21.74 21.84 -12.29
C LEU A 162 22.05 21.00 -11.05
N LEU A 163 21.04 20.37 -10.46
CA LEU A 163 21.19 19.60 -9.23
C LEU A 163 22.05 18.34 -9.43
N ILE A 164 21.91 17.65 -10.56
CA ILE A 164 22.75 16.50 -10.94
C ILE A 164 24.21 16.90 -11.13
N ASN A 165 24.46 18.08 -11.69
CA ASN A 165 25.82 18.59 -11.89
C ASN A 165 26.45 19.10 -10.58
N THR A 166 25.64 19.66 -9.69
CA THR A 166 26.10 20.22 -8.40
C THR A 166 26.31 19.14 -7.34
N SER A 167 25.71 17.95 -7.50
CA SER A 167 25.94 16.84 -6.59
C SER A 167 27.43 16.50 -6.54
N GLN A 168 27.98 16.42 -5.34
CA GLN A 168 29.41 16.19 -5.13
C GLN A 168 29.87 14.93 -5.87
N ALA A 169 31.06 15.02 -6.46
CA ALA A 169 31.64 13.97 -7.30
C ALA A 169 32.05 12.69 -6.55
N GLU A 170 31.88 12.65 -5.21
CA GLU A 170 32.27 11.52 -4.37
C GLU A 170 31.22 10.40 -4.34
N GLU A 171 29.95 10.68 -4.67
CA GLU A 171 28.89 9.68 -4.71
C GLU A 171 28.66 9.18 -6.15
N ASP A 172 28.88 7.88 -6.40
CA ASP A 172 28.66 7.22 -7.70
C ASP A 172 27.19 7.18 -8.14
N HIS A 173 26.28 7.53 -7.23
CA HIS A 173 24.84 7.54 -7.45
C HIS A 173 24.18 8.81 -6.90
N ILE A 174 23.17 9.29 -7.62
CA ILE A 174 22.33 10.41 -7.20
C ILE A 174 20.93 9.88 -6.95
N THR A 175 20.38 10.16 -5.78
CA THR A 175 19.00 9.81 -5.45
C THR A 175 18.11 11.06 -5.57
N ILE A 176 17.09 11.00 -6.43
CA ILE A 176 16.11 12.07 -6.64
C ILE A 176 14.78 11.61 -6.07
N TRP A 177 14.23 12.34 -5.11
CA TRP A 177 12.94 12.04 -4.50
C TRP A 177 11.88 13.02 -4.99
N VAL A 178 10.85 12.46 -5.61
CA VAL A 178 9.79 13.14 -6.34
C VAL A 178 8.43 12.67 -5.86
N THR A 179 7.44 13.54 -5.85
CA THR A 179 6.03 13.16 -5.64
C THR A 179 5.34 12.79 -6.95
N GLN A 180 4.28 11.99 -6.91
CA GLN A 180 3.45 11.63 -8.06
C GLN A 180 2.87 12.87 -8.78
N SER A 181 2.73 13.98 -8.07
CA SER A 181 2.36 15.28 -8.62
C SER A 181 3.51 16.01 -9.31
N GLY A 182 4.70 15.43 -9.50
CA GLY A 182 5.81 16.08 -10.20
C GLY A 182 6.53 17.18 -9.40
N ILE A 183 6.37 17.20 -8.07
CA ILE A 183 7.11 18.13 -7.19
C ILE A 183 8.35 17.41 -6.69
N LEU A 184 9.51 18.06 -6.82
CA LEU A 184 10.77 17.60 -6.27
C LEU A 184 10.76 17.83 -4.75
N THR A 185 10.93 16.77 -3.97
CA THR A 185 10.95 16.80 -2.51
C THR A 185 12.36 16.92 -1.95
N ALA A 186 13.29 16.11 -2.45
CA ALA A 186 14.67 16.10 -1.95
C ALA A 186 15.64 15.50 -2.98
N ILE A 187 16.92 15.79 -2.81
CA ILE A 187 18.04 15.13 -3.50
C ILE A 187 19.00 14.57 -2.47
N ASN A 188 19.54 13.40 -2.81
CA ASN A 188 20.39 12.55 -1.97
C ASN A 188 19.85 12.44 -0.53
N PRO A 189 18.57 12.02 -0.37
CA PRO A 189 18.06 11.71 0.96
C PRO A 189 18.82 10.52 1.55
N LEU A 190 18.95 10.52 2.88
CA LEU A 190 19.51 9.41 3.63
C LEU A 190 18.47 8.29 3.73
N TRP A 191 18.85 7.09 3.32
CA TRP A 191 18.00 5.89 3.35
C TRP A 191 18.01 5.27 4.75
N HIS A 192 16.82 5.03 5.31
CA HIS A 192 16.60 4.35 6.58
C HIS A 192 15.80 3.08 6.32
N ALA A 193 16.49 2.06 5.79
CA ALA A 193 15.92 0.73 5.64
C ALA A 193 16.45 -0.15 6.77
N GLU A 194 15.73 -0.18 7.89
CA GLU A 194 15.97 -1.17 8.93
C GLU A 194 15.24 -2.47 8.54
N TYR A 195 16.00 -3.47 8.09
CA TYR A 195 15.48 -4.80 7.81
C TYR A 195 16.14 -5.84 8.71
N ASP A 196 15.32 -6.73 9.28
CA ASP A 196 15.81 -7.90 9.99
C ASP A 196 16.48 -8.85 8.99
N GLU A 197 17.80 -9.04 9.11
CA GLU A 197 18.62 -9.89 8.22
C GLU A 197 18.11 -11.34 8.08
N ILE A 198 17.24 -11.77 8.99
CA ILE A 198 16.66 -13.11 9.06
C ILE A 198 15.61 -13.34 7.96
N TRP A 199 14.93 -12.30 7.49
CA TRP A 199 13.80 -12.41 6.54
C TRP A 199 14.17 -12.12 5.08
N VAL A 200 15.45 -11.82 4.81
CA VAL A 200 15.96 -11.49 3.48
C VAL A 200 16.46 -12.76 2.79
N SER A 201 15.92 -13.09 1.61
CA SER A 201 16.37 -14.26 0.84
C SER A 201 17.86 -14.11 0.48
N LYS A 202 18.57 -15.25 0.40
CA LYS A 202 20.02 -15.26 0.09
C LYS A 202 20.36 -14.52 -1.21
N GLU A 203 19.45 -14.53 -2.17
CA GLU A 203 19.58 -13.83 -3.45
C GLU A 203 19.53 -12.31 -3.31
N ILE A 204 18.72 -11.78 -2.37
CA ILE A 204 18.64 -10.34 -2.12
C ILE A 204 19.89 -9.83 -1.39
N LYS A 205 20.48 -10.65 -0.51
CA LYS A 205 21.72 -10.29 0.21
C LYS A 205 22.94 -10.07 -0.69
N LEU A 206 22.92 -10.66 -1.89
CA LEU A 206 23.98 -10.51 -2.90
C LEU A 206 23.84 -9.21 -3.72
N LEU A 207 22.73 -8.49 -3.59
CA LEU A 207 22.51 -7.24 -4.31
C LEU A 207 23.20 -6.07 -3.63
N HIS A 208 23.48 -5.02 -4.41
CA HIS A 208 23.98 -3.77 -3.89
C HIS A 208 23.02 -3.18 -2.84
N LYS A 209 23.54 -2.54 -1.79
CA LYS A 209 22.74 -2.05 -0.64
C LYS A 209 21.50 -1.26 -1.06
N TRP A 210 21.65 -0.28 -1.95
CA TRP A 210 20.53 0.52 -2.46
C TRP A 210 19.44 -0.31 -3.19
N LYS A 211 19.79 -1.43 -3.85
CA LYS A 211 18.80 -2.33 -4.49
C LYS A 211 17.98 -3.07 -3.44
N GLN A 212 18.60 -3.47 -2.33
CA GLN A 212 17.92 -4.10 -1.21
C GLN A 212 16.94 -3.09 -0.57
N ASP A 213 17.42 -1.87 -0.34
CA ASP A 213 16.63 -0.81 0.26
C ASP A 213 15.43 -0.43 -0.63
N ALA A 214 15.63 -0.33 -1.96
CA ALA A 214 14.55 -0.06 -2.92
C ALA A 214 13.46 -1.15 -2.90
N LEU A 215 13.85 -2.42 -2.85
CA LEU A 215 12.91 -3.53 -2.78
C LEU A 215 12.12 -3.52 -1.46
N PHE A 216 12.80 -3.22 -0.35
CA PHE A 216 12.16 -3.13 0.96
C PHE A 216 11.13 -1.99 1.01
N ILE A 217 11.51 -0.79 0.55
CA ILE A 217 10.62 0.37 0.54
C ILE A 217 9.41 0.12 -0.34
N THR A 218 9.58 -0.46 -1.53
CA THR A 218 8.46 -0.79 -2.44
C THR A 218 7.60 -1.95 -1.96
N GLN A 219 8.07 -2.77 -1.00
CA GLN A 219 7.25 -3.80 -0.35
C GLN A 219 6.44 -3.23 0.82
N LYS A 220 6.99 -2.26 1.55
CA LYS A 220 6.35 -1.63 2.72
C LYS A 220 5.43 -0.47 2.33
N SER A 221 5.73 0.21 1.24
CA SER A 221 5.01 1.37 0.73
C SER A 221 4.58 1.21 -0.73
N ASP A 222 3.73 2.11 -1.21
CA ASP A 222 3.31 2.16 -2.62
C ASP A 222 4.27 2.96 -3.52
N ALA A 223 5.48 3.24 -3.03
CA ALA A 223 6.53 3.92 -3.76
C ALA A 223 6.94 3.16 -5.02
N LEU A 224 7.36 3.93 -6.01
CA LEU A 224 7.97 3.42 -7.22
C LEU A 224 9.42 3.90 -7.28
N VAL A 225 10.37 2.97 -7.38
CA VAL A 225 11.80 3.30 -7.47
C VAL A 225 12.30 2.89 -8.85
N THR A 226 12.97 3.79 -9.53
CA THR A 226 13.56 3.53 -10.84
C THR A 226 15.03 3.87 -10.80
N VAL A 227 15.88 2.98 -11.32
CA VAL A 227 17.31 3.20 -11.33
C VAL A 227 17.84 3.09 -12.74
N LEU A 228 18.56 4.12 -13.18
CA LEU A 228 19.27 4.12 -14.44
C LEU A 228 20.76 3.91 -14.14
N SER A 229 21.26 2.73 -14.48
CA SER A 229 22.68 2.39 -14.27
C SER A 229 23.57 3.09 -15.29
N ALA A 230 24.68 3.67 -14.84
CA ALA A 230 25.68 4.27 -15.72
C ALA A 230 26.38 3.21 -16.60
N GLU A 231 26.55 1.99 -16.09
CA GLU A 231 27.25 0.90 -16.78
C GLU A 231 26.40 0.29 -17.90
N THR A 232 25.16 -0.09 -17.59
CA THR A 232 24.29 -0.79 -18.55
C THR A 232 23.46 0.16 -19.40
N ARG A 233 23.28 1.42 -18.95
CA ARG A 233 22.39 2.42 -19.55
C ARG A 233 20.93 1.96 -19.67
N LEU A 234 20.54 0.98 -18.85
CA LEU A 234 19.18 0.45 -18.78
C LEU A 234 18.54 0.83 -17.46
N PHE A 235 17.22 0.85 -17.45
CA PHE A 235 16.43 1.10 -16.25
C PHE A 235 16.18 -0.23 -15.51
N ASP A 236 16.26 -0.18 -14.19
CA ASP A 236 15.69 -1.17 -13.28
C ASP A 236 14.52 -0.50 -12.57
N VAL A 237 13.34 -1.12 -12.57
CA VAL A 237 12.13 -0.56 -11.93
C VAL A 237 11.61 -1.48 -10.85
N PHE A 238 11.36 -0.91 -9.67
CA PHE A 238 10.89 -1.58 -8.47
C PHE A 238 9.51 -1.04 -8.07
N VAL A 239 8.53 -1.94 -7.96
CA VAL A 239 7.13 -1.60 -7.66
C VAL A 239 6.49 -2.75 -6.91
N ASP A 240 5.77 -2.47 -5.81
CA ASP A 240 5.04 -3.46 -5.02
C ASP A 240 5.89 -4.69 -4.63
N GLY A 241 7.19 -4.49 -4.35
CA GLY A 241 8.15 -5.55 -4.03
C GLY A 241 8.52 -6.45 -5.23
N LYS A 242 8.20 -6.06 -6.46
CA LYS A 242 8.65 -6.71 -7.71
C LYS A 242 9.72 -5.89 -8.38
N ARG A 243 10.59 -6.57 -9.13
CA ARG A 243 11.72 -5.97 -9.87
C ARG A 243 11.60 -6.28 -11.35
N PHE A 244 11.77 -5.24 -12.17
CA PHE A 244 11.87 -5.32 -13.62
C PHE A 244 13.27 -4.84 -14.00
N ASP A 245 14.16 -5.76 -14.32
CA ASP A 245 15.56 -5.44 -14.63
C ASP A 245 15.75 -5.12 -16.11
N ASN A 246 16.74 -4.27 -16.40
CA ASN A 246 17.29 -4.05 -17.73
C ASN A 246 16.24 -3.65 -18.79
N ILE A 247 15.30 -2.77 -18.42
CA ILE A 247 14.27 -2.27 -19.33
C ILE A 247 14.72 -1.00 -20.06
N SER A 248 14.19 -0.78 -21.26
CA SER A 248 14.46 0.43 -22.04
C SER A 248 13.77 1.67 -21.44
N ALA A 249 14.31 2.86 -21.72
CA ALA A 249 13.72 4.12 -21.27
C ALA A 249 12.26 4.30 -21.70
N ASN A 250 11.92 3.89 -22.93
CA ASN A 250 10.54 3.98 -23.44
C ASN A 250 9.59 3.05 -22.69
N TYR A 251 10.03 1.82 -22.39
CA TYR A 251 9.23 0.88 -21.63
C TYR A 251 9.06 1.36 -20.19
N ALA A 252 10.14 1.83 -19.55
CA ALA A 252 10.09 2.45 -18.23
C ALA A 252 9.10 3.63 -18.19
N PHE A 253 9.15 4.54 -19.16
CA PHE A 253 8.20 5.66 -19.28
C PHE A 253 6.75 5.17 -19.33
N SER A 254 6.44 4.22 -20.20
CA SER A 254 5.09 3.68 -20.34
C SER A 254 4.59 3.01 -19.06
N LEU A 255 5.46 2.28 -18.37
CA LEU A 255 5.15 1.56 -17.14
C LEU A 255 4.91 2.52 -15.98
N ILE A 256 5.77 3.55 -15.81
CA ILE A 256 5.59 4.58 -14.79
C ILE A 256 4.31 5.38 -15.06
N LYS A 257 4.06 5.73 -16.32
CA LYS A 257 2.85 6.46 -16.73
C LYS A 257 1.58 5.68 -16.40
N GLN A 258 1.56 4.39 -16.70
CA GLN A 258 0.43 3.50 -16.37
C GLN A 258 0.19 3.43 -14.86
N LEU A 259 1.25 3.28 -14.06
CA LEU A 259 1.14 3.12 -12.61
C LEU A 259 0.76 4.43 -11.90
N CYS A 260 1.30 5.56 -12.36
CA CYS A 260 1.11 6.88 -11.72
C CYS A 260 -0.08 7.67 -12.27
N ILE A 261 -0.47 7.53 -13.55
CA ILE A 261 -1.47 8.41 -14.17
C ILE A 261 -2.81 7.67 -14.40
N GLU A 262 -2.80 6.45 -14.94
CA GLU A 262 -4.03 5.76 -15.35
C GLU A 262 -4.92 5.30 -14.18
N THR A 263 -4.33 5.01 -13.02
CA THR A 263 -5.06 4.63 -11.80
C THR A 263 -6.03 5.70 -11.31
N SER A 264 -5.87 6.96 -11.72
CA SER A 264 -6.76 8.07 -11.38
C SER A 264 -8.01 8.19 -12.28
N SER A 265 -8.04 7.50 -13.44
CA SER A 265 -9.07 7.67 -14.48
C SER A 265 -10.15 6.57 -14.51
N SER A 266 -9.94 5.43 -13.86
CA SER A 266 -10.81 4.24 -13.96
C SER A 266 -12.01 4.22 -12.99
N LYS A 267 -12.63 5.38 -12.72
CA LYS A 267 -13.91 5.45 -11.97
C LYS A 267 -15.00 6.31 -12.62
N GLY A 268 -14.87 6.66 -13.89
CA GLY A 268 -15.89 7.49 -14.54
C GLY A 268 -15.83 7.49 -16.07
N SER A 269 -15.92 6.34 -16.71
CA SER A 269 -16.22 6.28 -18.15
C SER A 269 -16.88 4.97 -18.60
N SER A 270 -17.72 4.39 -17.75
CA SER A 270 -18.70 3.39 -18.18
C SER A 270 -20.02 4.11 -18.43
N HIS A 271 -20.11 4.87 -19.54
CA HIS A 271 -21.34 5.28 -20.25
C HIS A 271 -21.01 6.43 -21.22
N ALA A 272 -20.32 6.12 -22.31
CA ALA A 272 -20.31 6.96 -23.51
C ALA A 272 -20.19 6.08 -24.76
N SER A 273 -21.35 5.64 -25.22
CA SER A 273 -21.71 5.43 -26.64
C SER A 273 -20.75 4.61 -27.53
N SER A 274 -20.95 3.30 -27.45
CA SER A 274 -20.97 2.45 -28.64
C SER A 274 -22.05 2.94 -29.62
N THR A 275 -21.69 3.79 -30.59
CA THR A 275 -22.39 3.88 -31.88
C THR A 275 -21.47 4.50 -32.93
N ARG A 276 -20.49 3.73 -33.44
CA ARG A 276 -19.81 4.08 -34.69
C ARG A 276 -20.51 3.31 -35.81
N LYS A 277 -21.46 3.97 -36.46
CA LYS A 277 -22.10 3.50 -37.69
C LYS A 277 -21.04 3.28 -38.76
N ASN A 278 -21.13 2.10 -39.35
CA ASN A 278 -20.41 1.62 -40.50
C ASN A 278 -20.72 2.50 -41.72
N ASN A 279 -19.69 3.05 -42.36
CA ASN A 279 -19.74 3.50 -43.76
C ASN A 279 -18.31 3.58 -44.29
N GLN A 280 -17.79 2.42 -44.68
CA GLN A 280 -16.73 2.32 -45.66
C GLN A 280 -17.37 2.40 -47.04
N GLN A 281 -17.23 3.53 -47.72
CA GLN A 281 -17.31 3.59 -49.18
C GLN A 281 -15.91 3.37 -49.72
N HIS A 282 -15.75 2.27 -50.46
CA HIS A 282 -14.58 1.94 -51.27
C HIS A 282 -14.31 3.02 -52.34
N PRO A 283 -13.04 3.35 -52.64
CA PRO A 283 -12.67 3.93 -53.91
C PRO A 283 -12.31 2.84 -54.94
N ASN A 284 -12.45 3.21 -56.21
CA ASN A 284 -11.91 2.60 -57.44
C ASN A 284 -12.88 1.72 -58.26
N MET A 285 -13.59 2.34 -59.22
CA MET A 285 -13.26 2.31 -60.66
C MET A 285 -13.92 3.50 -61.36
#